data_AF-A0AAJ6B1T6-F1
#
_entry.id   AF-A0AAJ6B1T6-F1
#
_cell.length_a   1.000
_cell.length_b   1.000
_cell.length_c   1.000
_cell.angle_alpha   90.00
_cell.angle_beta   90.00
_cell.angle_gamma   90.00
#
_symmetry.space_group_name_H-M   'P 1'
#
loop_
_entity.id
_entity.type
_entity.pdbx_description
1 polymer ?
#
loop_
_entity_poly.entity_id
_entity_poly.type
_entity_poly.pdbx_seq_one_letter_code
_entity_poly.pdbx_strand_id
1 'polypeptide(L)'
;MRFAVIEGNREWTEPAWHETRSASTAVLVEDVEAEARRRLKCCKLQEWRTREFITGHAMPADIKHFALQVEFAAKAIACLSPIPDDFDSDVYWPRMIGL
;
A
#
# COMPACT_ATOMS: atom_id res chain seq x y z
N MET A 1 -46.61 -2.15 32.59
CA MET A 1 -45.91 -0.88 32.88
C MET A 1 -44.51 -1.19 33.41
N ARG A 2 -43.48 -0.76 32.69
CA ARG A 2 -42.25 -0.15 33.23
C ARG A 2 -41.77 0.85 32.19
N PHE A 3 -41.72 2.11 32.57
CA PHE A 3 -41.40 3.26 31.74
C PHE A 3 -40.02 3.76 32.15
N ALA A 4 -39.17 4.06 31.16
CA ALA A 4 -37.93 4.79 31.40
C ALA A 4 -38.27 6.29 31.38
N VAL A 5 -37.97 6.96 32.48
CA VAL A 5 -38.09 8.41 32.64
C VAL A 5 -36.95 9.07 31.88
N ILE A 6 -37.26 10.06 31.04
CA ILE A 6 -36.26 10.91 30.38
C ILE A 6 -36.28 12.25 31.12
N GLU A 7 -35.32 12.45 32.03
CA GLU A 7 -34.99 13.78 32.53
C GLU A 7 -33.99 14.42 31.55
N GLY A 8 -34.39 15.57 31.00
CA GLY A 8 -33.65 16.24 29.94
C GLY A 8 -32.40 16.98 30.44
N ASN A 9 -31.30 16.80 29.70
CA ASN A 9 -30.61 17.92 29.05
C ASN A 9 -30.12 17.44 27.69
N ARG A 10 -30.47 18.21 26.65
CA ARG A 10 -30.30 17.92 25.24
C ARG A 10 -29.02 18.61 24.78
N GLU A 11 -27.92 17.87 24.84
CA GLU A 11 -26.73 18.15 24.05
C GLU A 11 -26.05 16.81 23.75
N TRP A 12 -26.68 16.08 22.82
CA TRP A 12 -25.95 15.09 22.04
C TRP A 12 -24.96 15.86 21.19
N THR A 13 -23.69 15.87 21.61
CA THR A 13 -22.60 16.10 20.67
C THR A 13 -22.66 14.94 19.70
N GLU A 14 -23.23 15.17 18.51
CA GLU A 14 -23.06 14.25 17.40
C GLU A 14 -21.56 13.99 17.28
N PRO A 15 -21.08 12.72 17.31
CA PRO A 15 -19.75 12.47 16.83
C PRO A 15 -19.77 13.00 15.40
N ALA A 16 -18.94 14.00 15.11
CA ALA A 16 -18.65 14.39 13.76
C ALA A 16 -18.11 13.12 13.11
N TRP A 17 -19.01 12.38 12.45
CA TRP A 17 -18.63 11.34 11.53
C TRP A 17 -17.70 12.07 10.59
N HIS A 18 -16.41 11.75 10.69
CA HIS A 18 -15.39 12.27 9.79
C HIS A 18 -15.81 11.81 8.40
N GLU A 19 -16.57 12.67 7.75
CA GLU A 19 -17.16 12.51 6.45
C GLU A 19 -16.06 12.79 5.44
N THR A 20 -15.12 11.85 5.30
CA THR A 20 -14.34 11.65 4.07
C THR A 20 -13.69 10.26 4.09
N ARG A 21 -14.49 9.21 3.92
CA ARG A 21 -14.00 8.04 3.18
C ARG A 21 -14.96 7.89 2.02
N SER A 22 -14.60 8.51 0.89
CA SER A 22 -15.29 8.30 -0.38
C SER A 22 -15.55 6.80 -0.51
N ALA A 23 -16.75 6.43 -0.95
CA ALA A 23 -17.12 5.04 -1.23
C ALA A 23 -15.90 4.27 -1.73
N SER A 24 -15.39 3.34 -0.93
CA SER A 24 -14.16 2.62 -1.24
C SER A 24 -14.42 1.80 -2.50
N THR A 25 -14.01 2.33 -3.65
CA THR A 25 -13.88 1.55 -4.87
C THR A 25 -13.03 0.35 -4.51
N ALA A 26 -13.53 -0.85 -4.78
CA ALA A 26 -12.78 -2.08 -4.51
C ALA A 26 -11.39 -1.97 -5.13
N VAL A 27 -10.34 -2.24 -4.35
CA VAL A 27 -8.96 -2.24 -4.83
C VAL A 27 -8.84 -3.24 -5.97
N LEU A 28 -8.29 -2.78 -7.10
CA LEU A 28 -8.09 -3.59 -8.29
C LEU A 28 -6.64 -4.09 -8.37
N VAL A 29 -6.42 -5.10 -9.22
CA VAL A 29 -5.07 -5.62 -9.47
C VAL A 29 -4.17 -4.51 -10.05
N GLU A 30 -4.73 -3.63 -10.86
CA GLU A 30 -4.04 -2.48 -11.45
C GLU A 30 -3.51 -1.50 -10.39
N ASP A 31 -4.19 -1.37 -9.25
CA ASP A 31 -3.75 -0.54 -8.13
C ASP A 31 -2.50 -1.15 -7.46
N VAL A 32 -2.50 -2.48 -7.27
CA VAL A 32 -1.34 -3.22 -6.75
C VAL A 32 -0.15 -3.12 -7.70
N GLU A 33 -0.38 -3.23 -9.01
CA GLU A 33 0.68 -3.06 -10.03
C GLU A 33 1.20 -1.62 -10.10
N ALA A 34 0.34 -0.62 -9.92
CA ALA A 34 0.74 0.78 -9.84
C ALA A 34 1.64 1.02 -8.61
N GLU A 35 1.31 0.41 -7.48
CA GLU A 35 2.09 0.53 -6.26
C GLU A 35 3.43 -0.19 -6.34
N ALA A 36 3.48 -1.38 -6.95
CA ALA A 36 4.73 -2.06 -7.27
C ALA A 36 5.65 -1.17 -8.12
N ARG A 37 5.10 -0.55 -9.18
CA ARG A 37 5.85 0.39 -10.03
C ARG A 37 6.33 1.61 -9.25
N ARG A 38 5.55 2.14 -8.31
CA ARG A 38 5.95 3.26 -7.45
C ARG A 38 7.18 2.88 -6.61
N ARG A 39 7.14 1.73 -5.94
CA ARG A 39 8.26 1.23 -5.11
C ARG A 39 9.53 0.95 -5.92
N LEU A 40 9.42 0.38 -7.12
CA LEU A 40 10.56 0.19 -8.03
C LEU A 40 11.15 1.51 -8.55
N LYS A 41 10.33 2.55 -8.72
CA LYS A 41 10.82 3.89 -9.05
C LYS A 41 11.56 4.51 -7.87
N CYS A 42 11.08 4.32 -6.63
CA CYS A 42 11.76 4.83 -5.43
C CYS A 42 13.16 4.25 -5.25
N CYS A 43 13.40 2.99 -5.65
CA CYS A 43 14.74 2.39 -5.62
C CYS A 43 15.62 2.72 -6.83
N LYS A 44 15.15 3.58 -7.76
CA LYS A 44 15.85 3.97 -8.98
C LYS A 44 16.27 2.77 -9.85
N LEU A 45 15.39 1.77 -9.94
CA LEU A 45 15.71 0.52 -10.63
C LEU A 45 16.14 0.76 -12.09
N GLN A 46 15.51 1.71 -12.77
CA GLN A 46 15.82 2.00 -14.17
C GLN A 46 17.20 2.63 -14.32
N GLU A 47 17.57 3.55 -13.43
CA GLU A 47 18.87 4.19 -13.39
C GLU A 47 19.98 3.16 -13.13
N TRP A 48 19.73 2.20 -12.23
CA TRP A 48 20.64 1.09 -12.00
C TRP A 48 20.80 0.19 -13.23
N ARG A 49 19.71 -0.14 -13.93
CA ARG A 49 19.76 -0.91 -15.19
C ARG A 49 20.52 -0.16 -16.28
N THR A 50 20.28 1.15 -16.42
CA THR A 50 20.99 2.00 -17.39
C THR A 50 22.47 2.06 -17.06
N ARG A 51 22.85 2.22 -15.79
CA ARG A 51 24.26 2.21 -15.37
C ARG A 51 24.92 0.87 -15.71
N GLU A 52 24.29 -0.25 -15.39
CA GLU A 52 24.82 -1.58 -15.70
C GLU A 52 25.02 -1.76 -17.20
N PHE A 53 24.04 -1.35 -18.01
CA PHE A 53 24.12 -1.40 -19.47
C PHE A 53 25.26 -0.55 -20.03
N ILE A 54 25.43 0.68 -19.56
CA ILE A 54 26.45 1.62 -20.07
C ILE A 54 27.85 1.24 -19.58
N THR A 55 27.98 0.89 -18.31
CA THR A 55 29.29 0.75 -17.64
C THR A 55 29.77 -0.70 -17.56
N GLY A 56 28.91 -1.68 -17.83
CA GLY A 56 29.16 -3.10 -17.62
C GLY A 56 29.29 -3.51 -16.14
N HIS A 57 29.18 -2.58 -15.20
CA HIS A 57 29.27 -2.87 -13.78
C HIS A 57 27.91 -3.38 -13.29
N ALA A 58 27.93 -4.57 -12.68
CA ALA A 58 26.73 -5.22 -12.20
C ALA A 58 25.93 -4.32 -11.24
N MET A 59 24.61 -4.41 -11.32
CA MET A 59 23.72 -3.80 -10.34
C MET A 59 24.01 -4.35 -8.93
N PRO A 60 23.96 -3.50 -7.88
CA PRO A 60 24.02 -3.97 -6.50
C PRO A 60 22.99 -5.07 -6.22
N ALA A 61 23.43 -6.13 -5.55
CA ALA A 61 22.62 -7.34 -5.35
C ALA A 61 21.37 -7.07 -4.49
N ASP A 62 21.48 -6.19 -3.50
CA ASP A 62 20.40 -5.69 -2.66
C ASP A 62 19.28 -5.02 -3.49
N ILE A 63 19.62 -4.14 -4.45
CA ILE A 63 18.65 -3.51 -5.34
C ILE A 63 17.97 -4.55 -6.22
N LYS A 64 18.74 -5.49 -6.77
CA LYS A 64 18.22 -6.58 -7.61
C LYS A 64 17.26 -7.49 -6.83
N HIS A 65 17.63 -7.87 -5.60
CA HIS A 65 16.80 -8.70 -4.73
C HIS A 65 15.54 -7.95 -4.28
N PHE A 66 15.66 -6.67 -3.91
CA PHE A 66 14.51 -5.84 -3.57
C PHE A 66 13.51 -5.78 -4.73
N ALA A 67 13.99 -5.53 -5.95
CA ALA A 67 13.12 -5.48 -7.12
C ALA A 67 12.38 -6.82 -7.36
N LEU A 68 13.10 -7.95 -7.24
CA LEU A 68 12.50 -9.28 -7.34
C LEU A 68 11.42 -9.52 -6.27
N GLN A 69 11.69 -9.11 -5.03
CA GLN A 69 10.73 -9.24 -3.93
C GLN A 69 9.49 -8.37 -4.13
N VAL A 70 9.65 -7.14 -4.66
CA VAL A 70 8.50 -6.25 -4.98
C VAL A 70 7.63 -6.87 -6.06
N GLU A 71 8.22 -7.40 -7.13
CA GLU A 71 7.48 -8.08 -8.19
C GLU A 71 6.74 -9.34 -7.69
N PHE A 72 7.38 -10.10 -6.78
CA PHE A 72 6.75 -11.27 -6.17
C PHE A 72 5.59 -10.88 -5.23
N ALA A 73 5.79 -9.87 -4.38
CA ALA A 73 4.75 -9.37 -3.48
C ALA A 73 3.53 -8.88 -4.27
N ALA A 74 3.74 -8.12 -5.35
CA ALA A 74 2.64 -7.65 -6.21
C ALA A 74 1.79 -8.80 -6.74
N LYS A 75 2.43 -9.86 -7.25
CA LYS A 75 1.72 -11.07 -7.73
C LYS A 75 0.94 -11.76 -6.61
N ALA A 76 1.53 -11.87 -5.41
CA ALA A 76 0.88 -12.51 -4.28
C ALA A 76 -0.34 -11.71 -3.80
N ILE A 77 -0.20 -10.39 -3.66
CA ILE A 77 -1.29 -9.49 -3.25
C ILE A 77 -2.42 -9.50 -4.28
N ALA A 78 -2.11 -9.48 -5.58
CA ALA A 78 -3.09 -9.54 -6.65
C ALA A 78 -3.93 -10.83 -6.67
N CYS A 79 -3.46 -11.90 -6.03
CA CYS A 79 -4.23 -13.14 -5.88
C CYS A 79 -5.22 -13.13 -4.70
N LEU A 80 -5.20 -12.11 -3.84
CA LEU A 80 -6.12 -12.01 -2.70
C LEU A 80 -7.52 -11.60 -3.16
N SER A 81 -8.56 -12.22 -2.60
CA SER A 81 -9.96 -11.91 -2.92
C SER A 81 -10.78 -11.79 -1.63
N PRO A 82 -11.24 -10.57 -1.28
CA PRO A 82 -10.90 -9.28 -1.91
C PRO A 82 -9.43 -8.89 -1.64
N ILE A 83 -8.86 -8.02 -2.49
CA ILE A 83 -7.58 -7.36 -2.19
C ILE A 83 -7.78 -6.45 -0.97
N PRO A 84 -6.87 -6.45 0.02
CA PRO A 84 -6.99 -5.59 1.19
C PRO A 84 -7.04 -4.10 0.83
N ASP A 85 -7.87 -3.32 1.53
CA ASP A 85 -7.93 -1.86 1.35
C ASP A 85 -6.59 -1.17 1.67
N ASP A 86 -5.79 -1.76 2.57
CA ASP A 86 -4.48 -1.31 3.00
C ASP A 86 -3.34 -2.04 2.27
N PHE A 87 -3.59 -2.51 1.04
CA PHE A 87 -2.60 -3.24 0.24
C PHE A 87 -1.27 -2.48 0.08
N ASP A 88 -1.26 -1.16 0.21
CA ASP A 88 -0.07 -0.31 0.10
C ASP A 88 0.78 -0.28 1.38
N SER A 89 0.31 -0.89 2.48
CA SER A 89 1.00 -0.99 3.76
C SER A 89 2.29 -1.81 3.66
N ASP A 90 3.37 -1.33 4.30
CA ASP A 90 4.68 -2.01 4.34
C ASP A 90 4.66 -3.40 5.03
N VAL A 91 3.51 -3.86 5.53
CA VAL A 91 3.33 -5.24 6.00
C VAL A 91 3.35 -6.22 4.80
N TYR A 92 2.84 -5.79 3.65
CA TYR A 92 2.74 -6.63 2.46
C TYR A 92 3.96 -6.55 1.53
N TRP A 93 4.79 -5.51 1.69
CA TRP A 93 5.90 -5.21 0.77
C TRP A 93 7.25 -5.43 1.43
N PRO A 94 8.28 -5.81 0.66
CA PRO A 94 9.63 -5.86 1.17
C PRO A 94 10.10 -4.46 1.60
N ARG A 95 10.91 -4.42 2.66
CA ARG A 95 11.61 -3.20 3.08
C ARG A 95 13.03 -3.23 2.54
N MET A 96 13.47 -2.09 2.03
CA MET A 96 14.88 -1.92 1.71
C MET A 96 15.66 -1.80 3.01
N ILE A 97 16.47 -2.80 3.33
CA ILE A 97 17.35 -2.77 4.50
C ILE A 97 18.69 -2.20 4.02
N GLY A 98 19.08 -1.02 4.51
CA GLY A 98 20.44 -0.49 4.32
C GLY A 98 20.60 0.79 3.49
N LEU A 99 19.62 1.70 3.47
CA LEU A 99 19.86 3.11 3.13
C LEU A 99 20.12 3.95 4.37
#